data_AF-A0A1I6VI49-F1
#
_entry.id   AF-A0A1I6VI49-F1
#
_cell.length_a   1.000
_cell.length_b   1.000
_cell.length_c   1.000
_cell.angle_alpha   90.00
_cell.angle_beta   90.00
_cell.angle_gamma   90.00
#
_symmetry.space_group_name_H-M   'P 1'
#
loop_
_entity.id
_entity.type
_entity.pdbx_description
1 polymer ?
#
loop_
_entity_poly.entity_id
_entity_poly.type
_entity_poly.pdbx_seq_one_letter_code
_entity_poly.pdbx_strand_id
1 'polypeptide(L)'
;MKRLFILPAVAVALSLAACGGSDNKTTTTTGETAATESTPVETVPGIENVELSNTIAVEGNDQMKFDKELLRVKAGETVELTLKNVGSLPKESMGHNFVILKPGVDVPTFGSEAVAAVDNDYIPKSSLSSIVAHTKLLGPGEEDKITFTLEKGVYPFLCSFPGHFGIMQGKIVAE
;
A
#
# COMPACT_ATOMS: atom_id res chain seq x y z
N MET A 1 32.55 28.71 28.40
CA MET A 1 32.93 27.94 29.61
C MET A 1 32.85 26.46 29.26
N LYS A 2 34.00 25.82 29.02
CA LYS A 2 34.11 24.40 28.65
C LYS A 2 34.21 23.57 29.92
N ARG A 3 33.38 22.54 30.08
CA ARG A 3 33.55 21.53 31.15
C ARG A 3 33.92 20.20 30.52
N LEU A 4 35.20 19.89 30.71
CA LEU A 4 35.90 18.67 30.39
C LEU A 4 35.56 17.65 31.50
N PHE A 5 35.10 16.44 31.14
CA PHE A 5 35.00 15.32 32.07
C PHE A 5 35.90 14.18 31.60
N ILE A 6 36.76 13.75 32.53
CA ILE A 6 37.82 12.75 32.39
C ILE A 6 37.29 11.38 32.84
N LEU A 7 37.74 10.34 32.13
CA LEU A 7 37.54 8.88 32.30
C LEU A 7 37.81 8.32 33.71
N PRO A 8 37.44 7.04 33.94
CA PRO A 8 38.48 6.02 33.91
C PRO A 8 38.12 4.74 33.11
N ALA A 9 39.18 4.13 32.59
CA ALA A 9 39.22 2.87 31.86
C ALA A 9 39.14 1.65 32.79
N VAL A 10 38.54 0.55 32.30
CA VAL A 10 38.81 -0.82 32.75
C VAL A 10 38.85 -1.72 31.50
N ALA A 11 39.92 -2.50 31.39
CA ALA A 11 40.27 -3.38 30.30
C ALA A 11 40.17 -4.86 30.71
N VAL A 12 40.40 -5.76 29.72
CA VAL A 12 40.70 -7.21 29.82
C VAL A 12 39.44 -8.11 29.79
N ALA A 13 39.30 -9.21 29.03
CA ALA A 13 40.27 -10.12 28.42
C ALA A 13 39.75 -10.80 27.12
N LEU A 14 40.69 -11.24 26.29
CA LEU A 14 40.55 -12.16 25.15
C LEU A 14 40.20 -13.59 25.59
N SER A 15 39.51 -14.33 24.72
CA SER A 15 39.71 -15.78 24.55
C SER A 15 39.64 -16.17 23.07
N LEU A 16 40.62 -16.97 22.67
CA LEU A 16 40.96 -17.42 21.32
C LEU A 16 40.26 -18.73 20.92
N ALA A 17 40.18 -18.91 19.60
CA ALA A 17 40.32 -20.16 18.83
C ALA A 17 39.17 -21.20 18.79
N ALA A 18 38.69 -21.44 17.57
CA ALA A 18 38.73 -22.76 16.95
C ALA A 18 38.61 -22.65 15.41
N CYS A 19 39.49 -23.36 14.71
CA CYS A 19 39.65 -23.45 13.26
C CYS A 19 39.45 -24.92 12.85
N GLY A 20 38.89 -25.16 11.67
CA GLY A 20 38.84 -26.48 11.00
C GLY A 20 37.55 -26.65 10.20
N GLY A 21 37.54 -27.02 8.93
CA GLY A 21 38.59 -27.46 8.01
C GLY A 21 38.00 -27.52 6.59
N SER A 22 38.91 -27.61 5.61
CA SER A 22 38.65 -27.69 4.18
C SER A 22 37.86 -28.93 3.76
N ASP A 23 36.96 -28.79 2.77
CA ASP A 23 36.82 -29.77 1.70
C ASP A 23 36.21 -29.15 0.44
N ASN A 24 36.95 -29.31 -0.65
CA ASN A 24 36.59 -28.99 -2.03
C ASN A 24 35.86 -30.21 -2.60
N LYS A 25 34.63 -30.06 -3.10
CA LYS A 25 34.03 -31.05 -3.99
C LYS A 25 33.22 -30.40 -5.11
N THR A 26 33.72 -30.70 -6.29
CA THR A 26 33.20 -30.48 -7.64
C THR A 26 31.78 -31.04 -7.85
N THR A 27 31.17 -30.58 -8.94
CA THR A 27 30.26 -31.31 -9.87
C THR A 27 28.74 -31.13 -9.65
N THR A 28 28.16 -30.24 -10.47
CA THR A 28 27.26 -30.61 -11.58
C THR A 28 25.74 -30.66 -11.36
N THR A 29 25.06 -29.99 -12.32
CA THR A 29 23.75 -30.32 -12.94
C THR A 29 22.47 -29.75 -12.33
N THR A 30 21.95 -28.80 -13.12
CA THR A 30 20.56 -28.73 -13.61
C THR A 30 19.55 -27.96 -12.78
N GLY A 31 18.81 -27.14 -13.52
CA GLY A 31 17.77 -26.26 -13.05
C GLY A 31 16.70 -26.98 -12.25
N GLU A 32 16.28 -26.29 -11.21
CA GLU A 32 15.03 -26.53 -10.54
C GLU A 32 14.25 -25.23 -10.60
N THR A 33 13.20 -25.29 -11.40
CA THR A 33 12.08 -24.37 -11.47
C THR A 33 11.76 -23.84 -10.08
N ALA A 34 11.95 -22.54 -9.86
CA ALA A 34 11.41 -21.86 -8.71
C ALA A 34 9.89 -21.94 -8.79
N ALA A 35 9.31 -22.92 -8.09
CA ALA A 35 7.91 -22.98 -7.79
C ALA A 35 7.58 -21.71 -7.00
N THR A 36 6.85 -20.80 -7.64
CA THR A 36 6.26 -19.65 -6.99
C THR A 36 5.40 -20.15 -5.84
N GLU A 37 5.90 -19.94 -4.63
CA GLU A 37 5.22 -20.19 -3.37
C GLU A 37 3.97 -19.30 -3.35
N SER A 38 2.81 -19.91 -3.64
CA SER A 38 1.53 -19.21 -3.59
C SER A 38 1.14 -19.03 -2.13
N THR A 39 1.44 -17.84 -1.60
CA THR A 39 0.83 -17.35 -0.36
C THR A 39 -0.68 -17.60 -0.43
N PRO A 40 -1.31 -18.21 0.59
CA PRO A 40 -2.75 -18.39 0.61
C PRO A 40 -3.41 -17.01 0.46
N VAL A 41 -4.16 -16.83 -0.63
CA VAL A 41 -4.98 -15.63 -0.78
C VAL A 41 -6.01 -15.70 0.34
N GLU A 42 -5.91 -14.74 1.26
CA GLU A 42 -6.89 -14.57 2.33
C GLU A 42 -8.28 -14.53 1.70
N THR A 43 -9.18 -15.43 2.12
CA THR A 43 -10.54 -15.48 1.58
C THR A 43 -11.28 -14.24 2.05
N VAL A 44 -11.48 -13.26 1.17
CA VAL A 44 -12.23 -12.03 1.47
C VAL A 44 -13.73 -12.33 1.39
N PRO A 45 -14.50 -12.25 2.49
CA PRO A 45 -15.92 -12.58 2.46
C PRO A 45 -16.70 -11.68 1.51
N GLY A 46 -17.62 -12.27 0.74
CA GLY A 46 -18.49 -11.54 -0.19
C GLY A 46 -17.87 -11.26 -1.55
N ILE A 47 -16.58 -11.58 -1.78
CA ILE A 47 -15.91 -11.37 -3.07
C ILE A 47 -16.54 -12.16 -4.20
N GLU A 48 -17.15 -13.30 -3.89
CA GLU A 48 -17.88 -14.13 -4.84
C GLU A 48 -19.09 -13.42 -5.45
N ASN A 49 -19.61 -12.39 -4.78
CA ASN A 49 -20.74 -11.57 -5.24
C ASN A 49 -20.29 -10.31 -6.00
N VAL A 50 -18.99 -10.09 -6.13
CA VAL A 50 -18.41 -8.94 -6.85
C VAL A 50 -18.05 -9.37 -8.27
N GLU A 51 -18.48 -8.57 -9.23
CA GLU A 51 -18.14 -8.76 -10.65
C GLU A 51 -16.62 -8.64 -10.88
N LEU A 52 -16.05 -9.62 -11.59
CA LEU A 52 -14.66 -9.58 -12.02
C LEU A 52 -14.52 -8.64 -13.22
N SER A 53 -13.90 -7.48 -13.02
CA SER A 53 -13.69 -6.49 -14.08
C SER A 53 -12.39 -5.71 -13.89
N ASN A 54 -11.66 -5.50 -14.98
CA ASN A 54 -10.49 -4.62 -15.04
C ASN A 54 -10.84 -3.19 -15.48
N THR A 55 -12.12 -2.90 -15.69
CA THR A 55 -12.62 -1.54 -15.91
C THR A 55 -13.57 -1.20 -14.78
N ILE A 56 -13.14 -0.30 -13.90
CA ILE A 56 -13.82 0.00 -12.64
C ILE A 56 -14.21 1.48 -12.62
N ALA A 57 -15.45 1.76 -12.27
CA ALA A 57 -15.90 3.08 -11.86
C ALA A 57 -16.22 3.06 -10.37
N VAL A 58 -15.75 4.06 -9.62
CA VAL A 58 -16.04 4.26 -8.21
C VAL A 58 -16.53 5.69 -8.01
N GLU A 59 -17.56 5.87 -7.21
CA GLU A 59 -18.11 7.17 -6.82
C GLU A 59 -17.82 7.46 -5.35
N GLY A 60 -17.33 8.67 -5.05
CA GLY A 60 -17.21 9.22 -3.70
C GLY A 60 -18.26 10.32 -3.45
N ASN A 61 -18.85 10.36 -2.26
CA ASN A 61 -19.93 11.32 -1.92
C ASN A 61 -19.70 12.10 -0.61
N ASP A 62 -20.54 13.12 -0.39
CA ASP A 62 -20.50 14.01 0.79
C ASP A 62 -20.72 13.30 2.13
N GLN A 63 -21.09 12.02 2.14
CA GLN A 63 -21.20 11.17 3.32
C GLN A 63 -19.89 10.42 3.64
N MET A 64 -18.79 10.76 2.97
CA MET A 64 -17.47 10.13 3.11
C MET A 64 -17.51 8.63 2.82
N LYS A 65 -18.23 8.25 1.75
CA LYS A 65 -18.34 6.85 1.31
C LYS A 65 -17.92 6.70 -0.14
N PHE A 66 -17.23 5.60 -0.41
CA PHE A 66 -17.23 5.04 -1.74
C PHE A 66 -18.52 4.23 -1.95
N ASP A 67 -19.03 4.19 -3.17
CA ASP A 67 -20.12 3.28 -3.56
C ASP A 67 -19.71 1.80 -3.53
N LYS A 68 -18.39 1.54 -3.60
CA LYS A 68 -17.78 0.21 -3.61
C LYS A 68 -16.67 0.09 -2.57
N GLU A 69 -16.82 -0.86 -1.65
CA GLU A 69 -15.83 -1.20 -0.63
C GLU A 69 -15.04 -2.49 -0.99
N LEU A 70 -15.52 -3.24 -1.98
CA LEU A 70 -14.88 -4.46 -2.45
C LEU A 70 -14.84 -4.47 -3.98
N LEU A 71 -13.64 -4.66 -4.54
CA LEU A 71 -13.38 -4.70 -5.97
C LEU A 71 -12.70 -6.03 -6.32
N ARG A 72 -13.03 -6.58 -7.49
CA ARG A 72 -12.49 -7.86 -7.97
C ARG A 72 -11.91 -7.68 -9.36
N VAL A 73 -10.62 -7.95 -9.52
CA VAL A 73 -9.88 -7.72 -10.76
C VAL A 73 -9.05 -8.95 -11.13
N LYS A 74 -8.70 -9.07 -12.40
CA LYS A 74 -7.76 -10.09 -12.88
C LYS A 74 -6.33 -9.65 -12.60
N ALA A 75 -5.58 -10.51 -11.92
CA ALA A 75 -4.17 -10.30 -11.68
C ALA A 75 -3.35 -10.35 -12.97
N GLY A 76 -2.25 -9.59 -13.03
CA GLY A 76 -1.31 -9.53 -14.16
C GLY A 76 -1.83 -8.81 -15.41
N GLU A 77 -3.11 -8.40 -15.42
CA GLU A 77 -3.70 -7.61 -16.49
C GLU A 77 -3.78 -6.13 -16.10
N THR A 78 -3.80 -5.24 -17.10
CA THR A 78 -4.02 -3.80 -16.88
C THR A 78 -5.42 -3.56 -16.33
N VAL A 79 -5.51 -2.78 -15.26
CA VAL A 79 -6.74 -2.28 -14.65
C VAL A 79 -6.87 -0.79 -14.91
N GLU A 80 -8.03 -0.35 -15.39
CA GLU A 80 -8.43 1.05 -15.46
C GLU A 80 -9.46 1.34 -14.35
N LEU A 81 -9.14 2.28 -13.46
CA LEU A 81 -10.05 2.75 -12.43
C LEU A 81 -10.35 4.23 -12.64
N THR A 82 -11.63 4.57 -12.66
CA THR A 82 -12.11 5.96 -12.66
C THR A 82 -12.76 6.26 -11.31
N LEU A 83 -12.26 7.28 -10.62
CA LEU A 83 -12.93 7.86 -9.47
C LEU A 83 -13.73 9.08 -9.94
N LYS A 84 -14.97 9.21 -9.48
CA LYS A 84 -15.78 10.43 -9.61
C LYS A 84 -16.21 10.90 -8.24
N ASN A 85 -16.04 12.19 -7.95
CA ASN A 85 -16.66 12.80 -6.78
C ASN A 85 -18.06 13.32 -7.17
N VAL A 86 -19.11 12.65 -6.68
CA VAL A 86 -20.52 13.00 -6.95
C VAL A 86 -21.11 13.91 -5.87
N GLY A 87 -20.28 14.35 -4.91
CA GLY A 87 -20.64 15.31 -3.89
C GLY A 87 -20.85 16.72 -4.42
N SER A 88 -21.22 17.61 -3.51
CA SER A 88 -21.51 19.02 -3.74
C SER A 88 -20.68 19.96 -2.87
N LEU A 89 -20.01 19.42 -1.85
CA LEU A 89 -19.19 20.20 -0.94
C LEU A 89 -17.83 20.59 -1.55
N PRO A 90 -17.23 21.72 -1.13
CA PRO A 90 -15.93 22.16 -1.66
C PRO A 90 -14.80 21.15 -1.43
N LYS A 91 -13.87 21.07 -2.39
CA LYS A 91 -12.69 20.18 -2.37
C LYS A 91 -11.84 20.32 -1.11
N GLU A 92 -11.73 21.55 -0.58
CA GLU A 92 -10.97 21.89 0.62
C GLU A 92 -11.59 21.30 1.89
N SER A 93 -12.88 20.93 1.85
CA SER A 93 -13.63 20.39 3.00
C SER A 93 -14.07 18.94 2.82
N MET A 94 -14.26 18.49 1.58
CA MET A 94 -14.82 17.17 1.24
C MET A 94 -14.18 16.63 -0.05
N GLY A 95 -12.87 16.81 -0.17
CA GLY A 95 -12.11 16.26 -1.27
C GLY A 95 -12.02 14.73 -1.15
N HIS A 96 -12.01 14.06 -2.30
CA HIS A 96 -11.86 12.60 -2.34
C HIS A 96 -10.74 12.21 -3.30
N ASN A 97 -9.82 11.38 -2.84
CA ASN A 97 -8.88 10.66 -3.68
C ASN A 97 -9.09 9.16 -3.49
N PHE A 98 -8.46 8.37 -4.35
CA PHE A 98 -8.44 6.91 -4.25
C PHE A 98 -6.99 6.46 -4.25
N VAL A 99 -6.51 5.92 -3.13
CA VAL A 99 -5.13 5.48 -2.95
C VAL A 99 -5.13 3.97 -2.77
N ILE A 100 -4.43 3.27 -3.65
CA ILE A 100 -4.22 1.82 -3.57
C ILE A 100 -2.90 1.57 -2.88
N LEU A 101 -2.94 0.84 -1.77
CA LEU A 101 -1.77 0.49 -0.99
C LEU A 101 -1.30 -0.93 -1.30
N LYS A 102 -0.01 -1.18 -1.08
CA LYS A 102 0.56 -2.53 -1.14
C LYS A 102 -0.04 -3.41 -0.03
N PRO A 103 -0.07 -4.74 -0.22
CA PRO A 103 -0.50 -5.67 0.81
C PRO A 103 0.31 -5.49 2.10
N GLY A 104 -0.35 -5.59 3.25
CA GLY A 104 0.28 -5.49 4.58
C GLY A 104 0.54 -4.08 5.10
N VAL A 105 0.22 -3.03 4.34
CA VAL A 105 0.31 -1.64 4.83
C VAL A 105 -0.80 -1.38 5.86
N ASP A 106 -0.43 -0.82 7.02
CA ASP A 106 -1.38 -0.40 8.05
C ASP A 106 -2.11 0.89 7.61
N VAL A 107 -3.39 0.76 7.28
CA VAL A 107 -4.22 1.87 6.77
C VAL A 107 -4.33 3.03 7.76
N PRO A 108 -4.57 2.82 9.08
CA PRO A 108 -4.62 3.91 10.04
C PRO A 108 -3.31 4.71 10.14
N THR A 109 -2.16 4.03 10.12
CA THR A 109 -0.84 4.67 10.14
C THR A 109 -0.63 5.49 8.87
N PHE A 110 -0.88 4.92 7.69
CA PHE A 110 -0.77 5.65 6.42
C PHE A 110 -1.70 6.87 6.37
N GLY A 111 -2.96 6.70 6.78
CA GLY A 111 -3.95 7.78 6.82
C GLY A 111 -3.57 8.90 7.78
N SER A 112 -2.94 8.57 8.92
CA SER A 112 -2.45 9.56 9.87
C SER A 112 -1.27 10.37 9.33
N GLU A 113 -0.34 9.73 8.62
CA GLU A 113 0.77 10.41 7.93
C GLU A 113 0.27 11.33 6.80
N ALA A 114 -0.75 10.89 6.07
CA ALA A 114 -1.33 11.62 4.95
C ALA A 114 -1.88 13.00 5.34
N VAL A 115 -2.32 13.19 6.58
CA VAL A 115 -2.84 14.48 7.09
C VAL A 115 -1.86 15.63 6.89
N ALA A 116 -0.56 15.37 6.98
CA ALA A 116 0.49 16.39 6.82
C ALA A 116 0.81 16.71 5.35
N ALA A 117 0.29 15.97 4.38
CA ALA A 117 0.63 16.06 2.97
C ALA A 117 -0.34 16.94 2.15
N VAL A 118 -0.82 18.04 2.73
CA VAL A 118 -1.82 18.94 2.12
C VAL A 118 -1.44 19.43 0.72
N ASP A 119 -0.17 19.79 0.52
CA ASP A 119 0.34 20.34 -0.75
C ASP A 119 0.57 19.25 -1.83
N ASN A 120 0.25 18.00 -1.52
CA ASN A 120 0.48 16.86 -2.41
C ASN A 120 -0.74 15.92 -2.44
N ASP A 121 -1.95 16.50 -2.48
CA ASP A 121 -3.22 15.76 -2.53
C ASP A 121 -3.39 14.75 -1.38
N TYR A 122 -2.79 15.03 -0.21
CA TYR A 122 -2.73 14.12 0.93
C TYR A 122 -2.03 12.79 0.62
N ILE A 123 -1.01 12.84 -0.24
CA ILE A 123 -0.12 11.73 -0.54
C ILE A 123 1.23 11.94 0.17
N PRO A 124 1.51 11.19 1.26
CA PRO A 124 2.72 11.39 2.04
C PRO A 124 3.97 10.93 1.27
N LYS A 125 4.91 11.85 1.06
CA LYS A 125 6.17 11.58 0.34
C LYS A 125 7.03 10.50 1.00
N SER A 126 6.95 10.37 2.32
CA SER A 126 7.65 9.34 3.11
C SER A 126 7.17 7.92 2.79
N SER A 127 5.96 7.77 2.24
CA SER A 127 5.25 6.48 2.16
C SER A 127 4.87 6.16 0.72
N LEU A 128 5.50 6.81 -0.26
CA LEU A 128 5.33 6.54 -1.70
C LEU A 128 5.63 5.08 -2.06
N SER A 129 6.60 4.46 -1.39
CA SER A 129 6.91 3.04 -1.59
C SER A 129 5.80 2.09 -1.16
N SER A 130 4.84 2.57 -0.37
CA SER A 130 3.68 1.81 0.11
C SER A 130 2.48 1.91 -0.83
N ILE A 131 2.52 2.81 -1.82
CA ILE A 131 1.43 3.08 -2.75
C ILE A 131 1.68 2.31 -4.06
N VAL A 132 0.63 1.71 -4.61
CA VAL A 132 0.62 1.11 -5.95
C VAL A 132 0.26 2.15 -7.00
N ALA A 133 -0.88 2.83 -6.79
CA ALA A 133 -1.37 3.90 -7.64
C ALA A 133 -2.31 4.80 -6.83
N HIS A 134 -2.50 6.04 -7.26
CA HIS A 134 -3.48 6.93 -6.67
C HIS A 134 -4.03 7.94 -7.67
N THR A 135 -5.27 8.38 -7.47
CA THR A 135 -5.84 9.52 -8.19
C THR A 135 -5.33 10.84 -7.61
N LYS A 136 -5.62 11.95 -8.29
CA LYS A 136 -5.62 13.29 -7.69
C LYS A 136 -6.68 13.39 -6.60
N LEU A 137 -6.59 14.44 -5.78
CA LEU A 137 -7.70 14.85 -4.94
C LEU A 137 -8.78 15.52 -5.80
N LEU A 138 -10.02 15.04 -5.69
CA LEU A 138 -11.15 15.51 -6.50
C LEU A 138 -12.12 16.35 -5.68
N GLY A 139 -12.49 17.50 -6.24
CA GLY A 139 -13.62 18.31 -5.82
C GLY A 139 -14.95 17.86 -6.44
N PRO A 140 -16.05 18.56 -6.14
CA PRO A 140 -17.39 18.16 -6.58
C PRO A 140 -17.51 18.16 -8.10
N GLY A 141 -17.99 17.04 -8.66
CA GLY A 141 -18.17 16.85 -10.10
C GLY A 141 -16.89 16.49 -10.87
N GLU A 142 -15.72 16.50 -10.23
CA GLU A 142 -14.47 16.11 -10.86
C GLU A 142 -14.35 14.58 -10.97
N GLU A 143 -13.62 14.13 -11.99
CA GLU A 143 -13.24 12.74 -12.20
C GLU A 143 -11.75 12.63 -12.51
N ASP A 144 -11.15 11.50 -12.15
CA ASP A 144 -9.78 11.16 -12.53
C ASP A 144 -9.67 9.65 -12.79
N LYS A 145 -8.82 9.31 -13.77
CA LYS A 145 -8.61 7.94 -14.22
C LYS A 145 -7.16 7.54 -13.98
N ILE A 146 -6.98 6.40 -13.35
CA ILE A 146 -5.67 5.77 -13.13
C ILE A 146 -5.61 4.40 -13.80
N THR A 147 -4.41 4.01 -14.19
CA THR A 147 -4.12 2.71 -14.79
C THR A 147 -2.99 2.04 -14.03
N PHE A 148 -3.17 0.78 -13.67
CA PHE A 148 -2.20 0.01 -12.89
C PHE A 148 -2.32 -1.49 -13.18
N THR A 149 -1.35 -2.26 -12.72
CA THR A 149 -1.37 -3.73 -12.75
C THR A 149 -1.15 -4.25 -11.34
N LEU A 150 -1.87 -5.29 -10.95
CA LEU A 150 -1.73 -5.94 -9.65
C LEU A 150 -1.28 -7.39 -9.85
N GLU A 151 -0.30 -7.82 -9.06
CA GLU A 151 -0.06 -9.24 -8.84
C GLU A 151 -1.18 -9.84 -8.00
N LYS A 152 -1.32 -11.16 -8.03
CA LYS A 152 -2.33 -11.87 -7.25
C LYS A 152 -2.21 -11.50 -5.76
N GLY A 153 -3.31 -11.07 -5.15
CA GLY A 153 -3.31 -10.65 -3.75
C GLY A 153 -4.48 -9.75 -3.37
N VAL A 154 -4.45 -9.28 -2.12
CA VAL A 154 -5.46 -8.39 -1.55
C VAL A 154 -4.81 -7.06 -1.22
N TYR A 155 -5.33 -5.98 -1.80
CA TYR A 155 -4.77 -4.64 -1.72
C TYR A 155 -5.76 -3.72 -1.00
N PRO A 156 -5.40 -3.11 0.14
CA PRO A 156 -6.25 -2.10 0.74
C PRO A 156 -6.27 -0.85 -0.14
N PHE A 157 -7.42 -0.18 -0.18
CA PHE A 157 -7.53 1.16 -0.74
C PHE A 157 -8.27 2.08 0.22
N LEU A 158 -8.04 3.39 0.10
CA LEU A 158 -8.66 4.40 0.93
C LEU A 158 -8.76 5.76 0.23
N CYS A 159 -9.58 6.65 0.78
CA CYS A 159 -9.43 8.09 0.65
C CYS A 159 -8.51 8.59 1.77
N SER A 160 -7.39 9.23 1.43
CA SER A 160 -6.41 9.74 2.38
C SER A 160 -6.67 11.19 2.82
N PHE A 161 -7.73 11.83 2.32
CA PHE A 161 -8.16 13.13 2.81
C PHE A 161 -8.40 13.08 4.34
N PRO A 162 -8.01 14.11 5.11
CA PRO A 162 -8.02 14.08 6.56
C PRO A 162 -9.37 13.65 7.15
N GLY A 163 -9.34 12.58 7.96
CA GLY A 163 -10.53 12.05 8.63
C GLY A 163 -11.35 11.04 7.82
N HIS A 164 -11.13 10.90 6.51
CA HIS A 164 -11.93 10.00 5.67
C HIS A 164 -11.49 8.53 5.77
N PHE A 165 -10.18 8.28 5.93
CA PHE A 165 -9.58 6.94 5.89
C PHE A 165 -10.17 5.93 6.89
N GLY A 166 -10.81 6.41 7.98
CA GLY A 166 -11.46 5.54 8.96
C GLY A 166 -12.71 4.82 8.42
N ILE A 167 -13.36 5.37 7.40
CA ILE A 167 -14.63 4.87 6.84
C ILE A 167 -14.60 4.71 5.33
N MET A 168 -13.83 5.55 4.63
CA MET A 168 -13.80 5.62 3.17
C MET A 168 -12.63 4.76 2.67
N GLN A 169 -12.77 3.45 2.84
CA GLN A 169 -11.75 2.45 2.55
C GLN A 169 -12.37 1.12 2.10
N GLY A 170 -11.55 0.24 1.53
CA GLY A 170 -11.99 -1.04 1.03
C GLY A 170 -10.83 -1.94 0.61
N LYS A 171 -11.14 -3.01 -0.13
CA LYS A 171 -10.16 -3.97 -0.64
C LYS A 171 -10.34 -4.24 -2.13
N ILE A 172 -9.24 -4.33 -2.86
CA ILE A 172 -9.17 -4.92 -4.19
C ILE A 172 -8.63 -6.34 -4.04
N VAL A 173 -9.36 -7.32 -4.57
CA VAL A 173 -8.89 -8.70 -4.73
C VAL A 173 -8.47 -8.88 -6.17
N ALA A 174 -7.17 -9.11 -6.38
CA ALA A 174 -6.60 -9.47 -7.67
C ALA A 174 -6.41 -10.98 -7.72
N GLU A 175 -7.08 -11.65 -8.65
CA GLU A 175 -7.08 -13.13 -8.78
C GLU A 175 -6.73 -13.65 -10.17
#